data_AF-A0A6J7RBP2-F1
#
_entry.id   AF-A0A6J7RBP2-F1
#
_cell.length_a   1.000
_cell.length_b   1.000
_cell.length_c   1.000
_cell.angle_alpha   90.00
_cell.angle_beta   90.00
_cell.angle_gamma   90.00
#
_symmetry.space_group_name_H-M   'P 1'
#
loop_
_entity.id
_entity.type
_entity.pdbx_description
1 polymer ?
#
loop_
_entity_poly.entity_id
_entity_poly.type
_entity_poly.pdbx_seq_one_letter_code
_entity_poly.pdbx_strand_id
1 'polypeptide(L)'
;MFDRVADYLVVAVLLMVMGTMLFSSINGMTGLELVSLDDVVIVQVVVVLAAWVRMGMEDIAMHLYPVRSAEVAPPEAPDVKTPLALASVAVRTLAFMFILTAYLELSLGTLIVGMLFALPQTLAIWYGDLPNSNFLFRYLPRGMLYWLFLSILGVFISAWILGRVTTPGSAAIDYALLFVPWAIVDTLYNFGVDGSDWKDGWAKRLVGIPIVAYTGGLLLGYVTFM
;
A
#
# COMPACT_ATOMS: atom_id res chain seq x y z
N MET A 1 -24.78 -5.28 6.34
CA MET A 1 -24.76 -3.82 6.59
C MET A 1 -23.48 -3.37 7.26
N PHE A 2 -23.07 -3.99 8.38
CA PHE A 2 -21.79 -3.67 9.06
C PHE A 2 -20.56 -3.74 8.13
N ASP A 3 -20.42 -4.84 7.37
CA ASP A 3 -19.26 -5.02 6.48
C ASP A 3 -19.19 -3.91 5.42
N ARG A 4 -20.34 -3.47 4.89
CA ARG A 4 -20.42 -2.34 3.95
C ARG A 4 -20.00 -1.02 4.58
N VAL A 5 -20.46 -0.71 5.79
CA VAL A 5 -20.03 0.52 6.47
C VAL A 5 -18.53 0.50 6.74
N ALA A 6 -17.98 -0.67 7.12
CA ALA A 6 -16.55 -0.84 7.32
C ALA A 6 -15.76 -0.61 6.01
N ASP A 7 -16.24 -1.11 4.86
CA ASP A 7 -15.62 -0.86 3.55
C ASP A 7 -15.50 0.64 3.25
N TYR A 8 -16.56 1.41 3.47
CA TYR A 8 -16.57 2.86 3.19
C TYR A 8 -15.60 3.62 4.10
N LEU A 9 -15.51 3.24 5.37
CA LEU A 9 -14.56 3.84 6.33
C LEU A 9 -13.12 3.49 5.97
N VAL A 10 -12.86 2.24 5.62
CA VAL A 10 -11.55 1.76 5.17
C VAL A 10 -11.09 2.54 3.94
N VAL A 11 -11.94 2.66 2.92
CA VAL A 11 -11.63 3.41 1.69
C VAL A 11 -11.35 4.89 2.02
N ALA A 12 -12.14 5.50 2.91
CA ALA A 12 -11.91 6.88 3.32
C ALA A 12 -10.52 7.07 3.95
N VAL A 13 -10.15 6.21 4.91
CA VAL A 13 -8.83 6.29 5.58
C VAL A 13 -7.69 6.13 4.58
N LEU A 14 -7.78 5.16 3.68
CA LEU A 14 -6.75 4.93 2.66
C LEU A 14 -6.61 6.13 1.72
N LEU A 15 -7.73 6.67 1.22
CA LEU A 15 -7.71 7.83 0.34
C LEU A 15 -7.15 9.08 1.03
N MET A 16 -7.47 9.29 2.32
CA MET A 16 -6.91 10.39 3.08
C MET A 16 -5.40 10.28 3.20
N VAL A 17 -4.89 9.10 3.57
CA VAL A 17 -3.44 8.87 3.71
C VAL A 17 -2.72 8.97 2.36
N MET A 18 -3.28 8.40 1.29
CA MET A 18 -2.73 8.54 -0.06
C MET A 18 -2.71 10.00 -0.52
N GLY A 19 -3.75 10.77 -0.20
CA GLY A 19 -3.80 12.21 -0.43
C GLY A 19 -2.63 12.92 0.25
N THR A 20 -2.42 12.67 1.55
CA THR A 20 -1.27 13.24 2.28
C THR A 20 0.05 12.89 1.63
N MET A 21 0.27 11.62 1.27
CA MET A 21 1.51 11.17 0.64
C MET A 21 1.76 11.88 -0.70
N LEU A 22 0.74 11.98 -1.56
CA LEU A 22 0.85 12.64 -2.85
C LEU A 22 1.18 14.13 -2.72
N PHE A 23 0.50 14.87 -1.85
CA PHE A 23 0.75 16.29 -1.70
C PHE A 23 2.07 16.61 -1.00
N SER A 24 2.43 15.84 0.05
CA SER A 24 3.74 15.94 0.69
C SER A 24 4.87 15.63 -0.29
N SER A 25 4.64 14.73 -1.26
CA SER A 25 5.61 14.42 -2.31
C SER A 25 5.88 15.62 -3.24
N ILE A 26 4.87 16.44 -3.53
CA ILE A 26 5.04 17.64 -4.38
C ILE A 26 5.96 18.64 -3.71
N ASN A 27 5.73 18.92 -2.43
CA ASN A 27 6.61 19.80 -1.66
C ASN A 27 8.03 19.20 -1.58
N GLY A 28 8.13 17.89 -1.36
CA GLY A 28 9.40 17.16 -1.31
C GLY A 28 10.21 17.23 -2.62
N MET A 29 9.56 17.12 -3.78
CA MET A 29 10.24 17.18 -5.10
C MET A 29 10.68 18.59 -5.47
N THR A 30 9.89 19.59 -5.10
CA THR A 30 10.15 20.98 -5.50
C THR A 30 11.06 21.71 -4.52
N GLY A 31 11.23 21.18 -3.29
CA GLY A 31 11.94 21.86 -2.21
C GLY A 31 11.24 23.13 -1.73
N LEU A 32 9.99 23.34 -2.14
CA LEU A 32 9.16 24.50 -1.84
C LEU A 32 7.88 24.04 -1.12
N GLU A 33 7.37 24.87 -0.23
CA GLU A 33 6.06 24.66 0.39
C GLU A 33 4.96 25.19 -0.55
N LEU A 34 4.61 24.39 -1.56
CA LEU A 34 3.60 24.75 -2.56
C LEU A 34 2.18 24.40 -2.12
N VAL A 35 2.04 23.37 -1.29
CA VAL A 35 0.75 22.88 -0.80
C VAL A 35 0.75 22.95 0.72
N SER A 36 -0.19 23.70 1.27
CA SER A 36 -0.37 23.81 2.72
C SER A 36 -1.17 22.63 3.28
N LEU A 37 -1.15 22.44 4.60
CA LEU A 37 -1.96 21.41 5.26
C LEU A 37 -3.47 21.61 5.03
N ASP A 38 -3.93 22.86 4.98
CA ASP A 38 -5.34 23.17 4.74
C ASP A 38 -5.78 22.72 3.33
N ASP A 39 -4.91 22.91 2.33
CA ASP A 39 -5.16 22.44 0.96
C ASP A 39 -5.27 20.90 0.91
N VAL A 40 -4.41 20.20 1.64
CA VAL A 40 -4.45 18.74 1.74
C VAL A 40 -5.78 18.26 2.30
N VAL A 41 -6.26 18.87 3.38
CA VAL A 41 -7.55 18.50 4.01
C VAL A 41 -8.71 18.73 3.04
N ILE A 42 -8.73 19.84 2.30
CA ILE A 42 -9.77 20.10 1.30
C ILE A 42 -9.80 18.99 0.25
N VAL A 43 -8.64 18.63 -0.31
CA VAL A 43 -8.59 17.59 -1.34
C VAL A 43 -8.98 16.22 -0.78
N GLN A 44 -8.52 15.88 0.43
CA GLN A 44 -8.91 14.65 1.11
C GLN A 44 -10.43 14.52 1.23
N VAL A 45 -11.10 15.57 1.70
CA VAL A 45 -12.56 15.58 1.84
C VAL A 45 -13.24 15.40 0.47
N VAL A 46 -12.79 16.12 -0.55
CA VAL A 46 -13.36 16.02 -1.90
C VAL A 46 -13.21 14.61 -2.47
N VAL A 47 -12.02 14.01 -2.35
CA VAL A 47 -11.73 12.67 -2.88
C VAL A 47 -12.54 11.60 -2.14
N VAL A 48 -12.64 11.69 -0.81
CA VAL A 48 -13.45 10.76 -0.01
C VAL A 48 -14.93 10.87 -0.37
N LEU A 49 -15.46 12.10 -0.48
CA LEU A 49 -16.86 12.31 -0.88
C LEU A 49 -17.13 11.76 -2.29
N ALA A 50 -16.24 12.01 -3.24
CA ALA A 50 -16.37 11.47 -4.60
C ALA A 50 -16.37 9.94 -4.60
N ALA A 51 -15.48 9.32 -3.81
CA ALA A 51 -15.42 7.87 -3.67
C ALA A 51 -16.70 7.30 -3.04
N TRP A 52 -17.23 7.92 -1.98
CA TRP A 52 -18.46 7.50 -1.33
C TRP A 52 -19.68 7.65 -2.24
N VAL A 53 -19.78 8.73 -3.01
CA VAL A 53 -20.85 8.90 -4.00
C VAL A 53 -20.78 7.78 -5.04
N ARG A 54 -19.58 7.51 -5.58
CA ARG A 54 -19.38 6.41 -6.52
C ARG A 54 -19.80 5.06 -5.93
N MET A 55 -19.30 4.71 -4.75
CA MET A 55 -19.62 3.44 -4.09
C MET A 55 -21.12 3.33 -3.80
N GLY A 56 -21.76 4.42 -3.37
CA GLY A 56 -23.20 4.48 -3.14
C GLY A 56 -24.00 4.24 -4.42
N MET A 57 -23.58 4.84 -5.53
CA MET A 57 -24.18 4.59 -6.84
C MET A 57 -24.00 3.14 -7.30
N GLU A 58 -22.82 2.54 -7.09
CA GLU A 58 -22.54 1.13 -7.39
C GLU A 58 -23.44 0.20 -6.56
N ASP A 59 -23.57 0.47 -5.25
CA ASP A 59 -24.43 -0.30 -4.35
C ASP A 59 -25.92 -0.20 -4.73
N ILE A 60 -26.38 1.00 -5.10
CA ILE A 60 -27.76 1.21 -5.59
C ILE A 60 -27.97 0.44 -6.91
N ALA A 61 -27.03 0.51 -7.84
CA ALA A 61 -27.13 -0.19 -9.11
C ALA A 61 -27.16 -1.72 -8.93
N MET A 62 -26.30 -2.28 -8.06
CA MET A 62 -26.31 -3.70 -7.73
C MET A 62 -27.60 -4.13 -7.04
N HIS A 63 -28.19 -3.28 -6.20
CA HIS A 63 -29.45 -3.59 -5.54
C HIS A 63 -30.64 -3.58 -6.52
N LEU A 64 -30.68 -2.63 -7.45
CA LEU A 64 -31.76 -2.49 -8.42
C LEU A 64 -31.67 -3.47 -9.60
N TYR A 65 -30.45 -3.82 -10.04
CA TYR A 65 -30.22 -4.61 -11.26
C TYR A 65 -29.19 -5.76 -11.06
N PRO A 66 -29.39 -6.66 -10.08
CA PRO A 66 -28.38 -7.65 -9.71
C PRO A 66 -27.96 -8.59 -10.86
N VAL A 67 -28.93 -9.03 -11.68
CA VAL A 67 -28.66 -9.95 -12.80
C VAL A 67 -27.81 -9.29 -13.89
N ARG A 68 -28.14 -8.04 -14.25
CA ARG A 68 -27.39 -7.29 -15.28
C ARG A 68 -26.00 -6.91 -14.80
N SER A 69 -25.86 -6.57 -13.53
CA SER A 69 -24.54 -6.30 -12.94
C SER A 69 -23.63 -7.53 -12.96
N ALA A 70 -24.19 -8.74 -12.77
CA ALA A 70 -23.42 -9.98 -12.88
C ALA A 70 -23.03 -10.31 -14.33
N GLU A 71 -23.90 -10.04 -15.30
CA GLU A 71 -23.63 -10.30 -16.73
C GLU A 71 -22.55 -9.37 -17.31
N VAL A 72 -22.47 -8.13 -16.82
CA VAL A 72 -21.48 -7.13 -17.28
C VAL A 72 -20.20 -7.16 -16.43
N ALA A 73 -20.14 -8.01 -15.40
CA ALA A 73 -18.93 -8.19 -14.61
C ALA A 73 -17.77 -8.57 -15.56
N PRO A 74 -16.63 -7.84 -15.52
CA PRO A 74 -15.51 -8.14 -16.39
C PRO A 74 -15.07 -9.59 -16.18
N PRO A 75 -14.87 -10.38 -17.26
CA PRO A 75 -14.28 -11.70 -17.11
C PRO A 75 -12.88 -11.56 -16.50
N GLU A 76 -12.41 -12.62 -15.84
CA GLU A 76 -11.05 -12.67 -15.31
C GLU A 76 -10.05 -12.27 -16.41
N ALA A 77 -9.13 -11.38 -16.06
CA ALA A 77 -8.14 -10.90 -17.02
C ALA A 77 -7.32 -12.09 -17.52
N PRO A 78 -7.09 -12.21 -18.84
CA PRO A 78 -6.33 -13.32 -19.38
C PRO A 78 -4.90 -13.29 -18.83
N ASP A 79 -4.32 -14.48 -18.61
CA ASP A 79 -2.93 -14.60 -18.18
C ASP A 79 -1.99 -13.87 -19.14
N VAL A 80 -1.16 -13.00 -18.56
CA VAL A 80 -0.20 -12.21 -19.33
C VAL A 80 0.98 -13.11 -19.69
N LYS A 81 1.39 -13.07 -20.97
CA LYS A 81 2.59 -13.77 -21.43
C LYS A 81 3.81 -13.32 -20.62
N THR A 82 4.62 -14.26 -20.13
CA THR A 82 5.85 -14.03 -19.34
C THR A 82 6.75 -12.89 -19.86
N PRO A 83 7.08 -12.78 -21.17
CA PRO A 83 7.92 -11.67 -21.64
C PRO A 83 7.26 -10.29 -21.49
N LEU A 84 5.93 -10.19 -21.66
CA LEU A 84 5.20 -8.93 -21.42
C LEU A 84 5.13 -8.62 -19.93
N ALA A 85 5.00 -9.63 -19.07
CA ALA A 85 5.03 -9.46 -17.63
C ALA A 85 6.40 -8.92 -17.17
N LEU A 86 7.50 -9.51 -17.65
CA LEU A 86 8.87 -9.04 -17.37
C LEU A 86 9.10 -7.62 -17.88
N ALA A 87 8.65 -7.30 -19.09
CA ALA A 87 8.72 -5.93 -19.61
C ALA A 87 7.93 -4.95 -18.73
N SER A 88 6.76 -5.36 -18.22
CA SER A 88 5.96 -4.55 -17.30
C SER A 88 6.72 -4.26 -16.00
N VAL A 89 7.36 -5.27 -15.39
CA VAL A 89 8.18 -5.09 -14.18
C VAL A 89 9.36 -4.17 -14.46
N ALA A 90 10.04 -4.32 -15.61
CA ALA A 90 11.15 -3.46 -15.99
C ALA A 90 10.70 -1.99 -16.13
N VAL A 91 9.60 -1.73 -16.83
CA VAL A 91 9.06 -0.36 -17.01
C VAL A 91 8.63 0.25 -15.67
N ARG A 92 7.96 -0.53 -14.80
CA ARG A 92 7.57 -0.07 -13.46
C ARG A 92 8.78 0.26 -12.60
N THR A 93 9.81 -0.59 -12.66
CA THR A 93 11.06 -0.38 -11.91
C THR A 93 11.81 0.84 -12.42
N LEU A 94 11.86 1.05 -13.74
CA LEU A 94 12.47 2.25 -14.32
C LEU A 94 11.71 3.52 -13.95
N ALA A 95 10.37 3.50 -14.01
CA ALA A 95 9.54 4.63 -13.59
C ALA A 95 9.72 4.94 -12.10
N PHE A 96 9.75 3.90 -11.26
CA PHE A 96 10.03 4.03 -9.83
C PHE A 96 11.42 4.62 -9.57
N MET A 97 12.46 4.10 -10.22
CA MET A 97 13.83 4.61 -10.09
C MET A 97 13.95 6.06 -10.58
N PHE A 98 13.28 6.41 -11.67
CA PHE A 98 13.23 7.78 -12.19
C PHE A 98 12.64 8.75 -11.15
N ILE A 99 11.50 8.40 -10.54
CA ILE A 99 10.89 9.21 -9.48
C ILE A 99 11.81 9.25 -8.26
N LEU A 100 12.39 8.12 -7.87
CA LEU A 100 13.28 8.03 -6.70
C LEU A 100 14.51 8.92 -6.85
N THR A 101 15.07 9.00 -8.06
CA THR A 101 16.24 9.85 -8.34
C THR A 101 15.94 11.35 -8.29
N ALA A 102 14.65 11.74 -8.28
CA ALA A 102 14.27 13.13 -8.02
C ALA A 102 14.45 13.53 -6.54
N TYR A 103 14.46 12.55 -5.63
CA TYR A 103 14.66 12.78 -4.19
C TYR A 103 16.07 12.41 -3.72
N LEU A 104 16.68 11.40 -4.34
CA LEU A 104 17.97 10.82 -3.93
C LEU A 104 18.93 10.79 -5.11
N GLU A 105 20.21 11.03 -4.86
CA GLU A 105 21.23 10.87 -5.89
C GLU A 105 21.33 9.41 -6.37
N LEU A 106 21.78 9.20 -7.61
CA LEU A 106 22.02 7.86 -8.14
C LEU A 106 23.25 7.25 -7.45
N SER A 107 23.01 6.46 -6.41
CA SER A 107 24.03 5.79 -5.60
C SER A 107 23.78 4.28 -5.54
N LEU A 108 24.72 3.54 -4.94
CA LEU A 108 24.53 2.10 -4.66
C LEU A 108 23.28 1.84 -3.79
N GLY A 109 22.98 2.72 -2.83
CA GLY A 109 21.78 2.60 -2.00
C GLY A 109 20.50 2.69 -2.83
N THR A 110 20.45 3.64 -3.77
CA THR A 110 19.32 3.84 -4.69
C THR A 110 19.13 2.62 -5.59
N LEU A 111 20.22 2.01 -6.08
CA LEU A 111 20.15 0.75 -6.84
C LEU A 111 19.64 -0.42 -6.00
N ILE A 112 20.01 -0.51 -4.73
CA ILE A 112 19.49 -1.52 -3.80
C ILE A 112 17.99 -1.35 -3.62
N VAL A 113 17.50 -0.12 -3.44
CA VAL A 113 16.05 0.16 -3.35
C VAL A 113 15.33 -0.32 -4.61
N GLY A 114 15.86 -0.01 -5.80
CA GLY A 114 15.32 -0.48 -7.07
C GLY A 114 15.26 -2.01 -7.18
N MET A 115 16.31 -2.71 -6.73
CA MET A 115 16.32 -4.17 -6.68
C MET A 115 15.29 -4.73 -5.70
N LEU A 116 15.19 -4.16 -4.49
CA LEU A 116 14.21 -4.55 -3.48
C LEU A 116 12.76 -4.35 -3.98
N PHE A 117 12.52 -3.30 -4.77
CA PHE A 117 11.23 -3.06 -5.42
C PHE A 117 10.92 -4.09 -6.53
N ALA A 118 11.89 -4.41 -7.37
CA ALA A 118 11.70 -5.28 -8.53
C ALA A 118 11.60 -6.77 -8.17
N LEU A 119 12.30 -7.20 -7.10
CA LEU A 119 12.42 -8.61 -6.71
C LEU A 119 11.06 -9.30 -6.47
N PRO A 120 10.17 -8.79 -5.61
CA PRO A 120 8.88 -9.45 -5.38
C PRO A 120 7.99 -9.43 -6.62
N GLN A 121 8.04 -8.37 -7.42
CA GLN A 121 7.26 -8.27 -8.67
C GLN A 121 7.73 -9.28 -9.73
N THR A 122 9.03 -9.53 -9.76
CA THR A 122 9.63 -10.52 -10.66
C THR A 122 9.22 -11.92 -10.25
N LEU A 123 9.28 -12.25 -8.94
CA LEU A 123 8.84 -13.55 -8.43
C LEU A 123 7.35 -13.81 -8.67
N ALA A 124 6.51 -12.78 -8.59
CA ALA A 124 5.08 -12.88 -8.84
C ALA A 124 4.72 -13.36 -10.27
N ILE A 125 5.65 -13.27 -11.23
CA ILE A 125 5.44 -13.79 -12.59
C ILE A 125 5.36 -15.33 -12.59
N TRP A 126 6.07 -15.99 -11.67
CA TRP A 126 6.10 -17.44 -11.51
C TRP A 126 5.30 -17.90 -10.30
N TYR A 127 4.30 -17.12 -9.89
CA TYR A 127 3.52 -17.37 -8.68
C TYR A 127 2.94 -18.80 -8.58
N GLY A 128 2.61 -19.44 -9.71
CA GLY A 128 2.13 -20.83 -9.76
C GLY A 128 3.20 -21.92 -9.65
N ASP A 129 4.47 -21.60 -9.88
CA ASP A 129 5.58 -22.55 -9.88
C ASP A 129 6.36 -22.55 -8.55
N LEU A 130 6.07 -21.59 -7.66
CA LEU A 130 6.76 -21.45 -6.37
C LEU A 130 6.26 -22.46 -5.33
N PRO A 131 7.13 -22.95 -4.44
CA PRO A 131 6.72 -23.86 -3.37
C PRO A 131 5.77 -23.15 -2.41
N ASN A 132 4.55 -23.69 -2.26
CA ASN A 132 3.54 -23.12 -1.38
C ASN A 132 3.77 -23.53 0.10
N SER A 133 3.63 -22.55 1.00
CA SER A 133 3.69 -22.72 2.45
C SER A 133 2.37 -22.30 3.11
N ASN A 134 1.64 -23.29 3.64
CA ASN A 134 0.41 -23.05 4.40
C ASN A 134 0.66 -22.21 5.67
N PHE A 135 1.86 -22.29 6.25
CA PHE A 135 2.24 -21.43 7.38
C PHE A 135 2.30 -19.96 6.97
N LEU A 136 2.95 -19.64 5.84
CA LEU A 136 2.99 -18.28 5.32
C LEU A 136 1.60 -17.80 4.92
N PHE A 137 0.81 -18.65 4.24
CA PHE A 137 -0.57 -18.30 3.90
C PHE A 137 -1.38 -17.83 5.11
N ARG A 138 -1.26 -18.55 6.22
CA ARG A 138 -2.09 -18.36 7.41
C ARG A 138 -1.64 -17.22 8.34
N TYR A 139 -0.34 -16.95 8.44
CA TYR A 139 0.19 -15.99 9.42
C TYR A 139 0.68 -14.67 8.81
N LEU A 140 0.94 -14.63 7.50
CA LEU A 140 1.35 -13.40 6.85
C LEU A 140 0.16 -12.42 6.83
N PRO A 141 0.35 -11.15 7.26
CA PRO A 141 -0.77 -10.23 7.47
C PRO A 141 -1.34 -9.76 6.13
N ARG A 142 -2.57 -10.16 5.75
CA ARG A 142 -3.19 -9.91 4.43
C ARG A 142 -4.14 -8.71 4.39
N GLY A 143 -4.41 -8.21 3.18
CA GLY A 143 -5.43 -7.19 2.91
C GLY A 143 -5.15 -5.89 3.66
N MET A 144 -6.10 -5.44 4.48
CA MET A 144 -5.89 -4.24 5.30
C MET A 144 -4.82 -4.46 6.39
N LEU A 145 -4.75 -5.64 7.01
CA LEU A 145 -3.77 -5.92 8.06
C LEU A 145 -2.33 -5.83 7.54
N TYR A 146 -2.10 -6.22 6.28
CA TYR A 146 -0.83 -6.02 5.59
C TYR A 146 -0.38 -4.58 5.64
N TRP A 147 -1.26 -3.70 5.14
CA TRP A 147 -0.97 -2.28 5.00
C TRP A 147 -0.75 -1.65 6.37
N LEU A 148 -1.62 -1.96 7.34
CA LEU A 148 -1.48 -1.45 8.71
C LEU A 148 -0.16 -1.87 9.36
N PHE A 149 0.19 -3.15 9.25
CA PHE A 149 1.42 -3.70 9.82
C PHE A 149 2.65 -3.01 9.25
N LEU A 150 2.73 -2.89 7.93
CA LEU A 150 3.87 -2.26 7.27
C LEU A 150 3.93 -0.75 7.49
N SER A 151 2.80 -0.07 7.59
CA SER A 151 2.74 1.34 7.96
C SER A 151 3.29 1.60 9.35
N ILE A 152 2.85 0.84 10.36
CA ILE A 152 3.35 0.97 11.75
C ILE A 152 4.86 0.72 11.80
N LEU A 153 5.30 -0.35 11.13
CA LEU A 153 6.70 -0.73 11.08
C LEU A 153 7.53 0.33 10.33
N GLY A 154 6.99 0.92 9.26
CA GLY A 154 7.60 2.03 8.54
C GLY A 154 7.80 3.26 9.41
N VAL A 155 6.78 3.67 10.19
CA VAL A 155 6.91 4.78 11.14
C VAL A 155 7.95 4.48 12.22
N PHE A 156 7.96 3.26 12.75
CA PHE A 156 8.95 2.86 13.75
C PHE A 156 10.38 2.93 13.21
N ILE A 157 10.63 2.38 12.02
CA ILE A 157 11.95 2.45 11.39
C ILE A 157 12.33 3.89 11.06
N SER A 158 11.38 4.69 10.56
CA SER A 158 11.60 6.12 10.29
C SER A 158 12.03 6.87 11.55
N ALA A 159 11.31 6.70 12.66
CA ALA A 159 11.68 7.31 13.94
C ALA A 159 13.06 6.85 14.42
N TRP A 160 13.39 5.58 14.23
CA TRP A 160 14.69 5.03 14.59
C TRP A 160 15.84 5.54 13.72
N ILE A 161 15.61 5.76 12.43
CA ILE A 161 16.56 6.41 11.51
C ILE A 161 16.79 7.86 11.95
N LEU A 162 15.71 8.62 12.20
CA LEU A 162 15.77 10.01 12.61
C LEU A 162 16.48 10.20 13.97
N GLY A 163 16.41 9.20 14.86
CA GLY A 163 17.12 9.20 16.14
C GLY A 163 18.62 8.94 16.06
N ARG A 164 19.18 8.69 14.87
CA ARG A 164 20.61 8.40 14.67
C ARG A 164 21.35 9.63 14.15
N VAL A 165 22.66 9.68 14.40
CA VAL A 165 23.54 10.66 13.77
C VAL A 165 23.72 10.26 12.29
N THR A 166 23.03 10.97 11.40
CA THR A 166 23.13 10.75 9.96
C THR A 166 24.39 11.42 9.40
N THR A 167 25.25 10.63 8.75
CA THR A 167 26.41 11.15 8.02
C THR A 167 25.95 11.69 6.66
N PRO A 168 26.54 12.78 6.14
CA PRO A 168 26.25 13.24 4.78
C PRO A 168 26.43 12.09 3.77
N GLY A 169 25.37 11.80 3.00
CA GLY A 169 25.34 10.70 2.03
C GLY A 169 24.71 9.38 2.51
N SER A 170 24.27 9.25 3.77
CA SER A 170 23.58 8.03 4.24
C SER A 170 22.12 7.91 3.79
N ALA A 171 21.51 9.00 3.30
CA ALA A 171 20.08 9.08 2.99
C ALA A 171 19.59 7.95 2.06
N ALA A 172 20.37 7.58 1.05
CA ALA A 172 20.00 6.49 0.15
C ALA A 172 20.01 5.10 0.82
N ILE A 173 20.92 4.89 1.77
CA ILE A 173 21.00 3.66 2.58
C ILE A 173 19.88 3.63 3.62
N ASP A 174 19.61 4.76 4.26
CA ASP A 174 18.51 4.92 5.21
C ASP A 174 17.16 4.68 4.52
N TYR A 175 17.00 5.18 3.29
CA TYR A 175 15.82 4.90 2.47
C TYR A 175 15.74 3.43 2.02
N ALA A 176 16.86 2.80 1.67
CA ALA A 176 16.91 1.36 1.40
C ALA A 176 16.41 0.55 2.59
N LEU A 177 16.78 0.94 3.81
CA LEU A 177 16.34 0.25 5.01
C LEU A 177 14.82 0.31 5.21
N LEU A 178 14.17 1.41 4.86
CA LEU A 178 12.70 1.52 4.90
C LEU A 178 12.00 0.56 3.92
N PHE A 179 12.65 0.23 2.81
CA PHE A 179 12.11 -0.69 1.79
C PHE A 179 12.33 -2.17 2.12
N VAL A 180 13.34 -2.51 2.92
CA VAL A 180 13.67 -3.91 3.25
C VAL A 180 12.47 -4.68 3.82
N PRO A 181 11.72 -4.18 4.83
CA PRO A 181 10.57 -4.92 5.37
C PRO A 181 9.49 -5.18 4.34
N TRP A 182 9.20 -4.18 3.50
CA TRP A 182 8.23 -4.31 2.40
C TRP A 182 8.67 -5.41 1.44
N ALA A 183 9.91 -5.37 0.96
CA ALA A 183 10.45 -6.35 0.04
C ALA A 183 10.46 -7.77 0.63
N ILE A 184 10.81 -7.93 1.91
CA ILE A 184 10.77 -9.23 2.60
C ILE A 184 9.34 -9.77 2.63
N VAL A 185 8.38 -8.97 3.10
CA VAL A 185 7.00 -9.43 3.25
C VAL A 185 6.39 -9.76 1.88
N ASP A 186 6.61 -8.92 0.87
CA ASP A 186 6.11 -9.17 -0.49
C ASP A 186 6.76 -10.39 -1.14
N THR A 187 8.04 -10.62 -0.86
CA THR A 187 8.71 -11.85 -1.32
C THR A 187 8.08 -13.07 -0.67
N LEU A 188 7.84 -13.03 0.65
CA LEU A 188 7.18 -14.12 1.39
C LEU A 188 5.75 -14.36 0.90
N TYR A 189 5.05 -13.32 0.45
CA TYR A 189 3.71 -13.43 -0.13
C TYR A 189 3.64 -14.38 -1.31
N ASN A 190 4.65 -14.34 -2.17
CA ASN A 190 4.73 -15.21 -3.35
C ASN A 190 4.83 -16.71 -2.99
N PHE A 191 5.16 -17.04 -1.73
CA PHE A 191 5.24 -18.43 -1.23
C PHE A 191 4.01 -18.84 -0.40
N GLY A 192 3.08 -17.93 -0.12
CA GLY A 192 1.84 -18.23 0.61
C GLY A 192 0.66 -18.20 -0.33
N VAL A 193 0.56 -19.12 -1.28
CA VAL A 193 -0.47 -19.06 -2.33
C VAL A 193 -1.83 -19.53 -1.80
N ASP A 194 -1.84 -20.74 -1.25
CA ASP A 194 -3.06 -21.42 -0.80
C ASP A 194 -2.89 -21.97 0.61
N GLY A 195 -3.96 -21.95 1.39
CA GLY A 195 -3.96 -22.50 2.74
C GLY A 195 -5.30 -22.42 3.44
N SER A 196 -5.31 -22.83 4.71
CA SER A 196 -6.52 -22.77 5.52
C SER A 196 -6.66 -21.39 6.14
N ASP A 197 -7.71 -20.67 5.75
CA ASP A 197 -8.03 -19.39 6.37
C ASP A 197 -8.42 -19.53 7.84
N TRP A 198 -8.21 -18.46 8.60
CA TRP A 198 -8.71 -18.41 9.96
C TRP A 198 -10.23 -18.25 9.96
N LYS A 199 -10.89 -18.92 10.91
CA LYS A 199 -12.34 -18.73 11.11
C LYS A 199 -12.67 -17.26 11.32
N ASP A 200 -13.60 -16.75 10.51
CA ASP A 200 -14.13 -15.41 10.67
C ASP A 200 -15.10 -15.36 11.85
N GLY A 201 -14.95 -14.33 12.68
CA GLY A 201 -15.76 -14.13 13.87
C GLY A 201 -15.94 -12.64 14.17
N TRP A 202 -17.01 -12.31 14.89
CA TRP A 202 -17.35 -10.93 15.24
C TRP A 202 -16.23 -10.19 15.99
N ALA A 203 -15.46 -10.91 16.81
CA ALA A 203 -14.34 -10.37 17.55
C ALA A 203 -13.26 -9.78 16.62
N LYS A 204 -12.94 -10.45 15.50
CA LYS A 204 -11.99 -9.93 14.51
C LYS A 204 -12.52 -8.67 13.83
N ARG A 205 -13.82 -8.64 13.53
CA ARG A 205 -14.48 -7.52 12.86
C ARG A 205 -14.46 -6.26 13.72
N LEU A 206 -14.70 -6.40 15.03
CA LEU A 206 -14.65 -5.27 15.95
C LEU A 206 -13.24 -4.81 16.29
N VAL A 207 -12.27 -5.72 16.35
CA VAL A 207 -10.86 -5.35 16.60
C VAL A 207 -10.25 -4.63 15.40
N GLY A 208 -10.70 -4.93 14.17
CA GLY A 208 -10.18 -4.27 12.97
C GLY A 208 -10.43 -2.75 12.91
N ILE A 209 -11.60 -2.29 13.34
CA ILE A 209 -12.00 -0.87 13.28
C ILE A 209 -11.04 0.05 14.08
N PRO A 210 -10.81 -0.16 15.40
CA PRO A 210 -9.95 0.70 16.17
C PRO A 210 -8.50 0.65 15.67
N ILE A 211 -8.04 -0.48 15.14
CA ILE A 211 -6.68 -0.58 14.56
C ILE A 211 -6.59 0.29 13.30
N VAL A 212 -7.55 0.22 12.39
CA VAL A 212 -7.57 1.06 11.17
C VAL A 212 -7.64 2.54 11.55
N ALA A 213 -8.51 2.91 12.50
CA ALA A 213 -8.65 4.29 12.96
C ALA A 213 -7.35 4.80 13.61
N TYR A 214 -6.72 3.99 14.45
CA TYR A 214 -5.46 4.33 15.10
C TYR A 214 -4.33 4.51 14.10
N THR A 215 -4.14 3.55 13.18
CA THR A 215 -3.09 3.65 12.16
C THR A 215 -3.35 4.79 11.18
N GLY A 216 -4.61 5.02 10.80
CA GLY A 216 -5.00 6.18 10.01
C GLY A 216 -4.66 7.49 10.72
N GLY A 217 -5.02 7.62 12.00
CA GLY A 217 -4.66 8.78 12.81
C GLY A 217 -3.15 8.96 12.95
N LEU A 218 -2.40 7.87 13.06
CA LEU A 218 -0.95 7.89 13.16
C LEU A 218 -0.28 8.36 11.87
N LEU A 219 -0.74 7.87 10.72
CA LEU A 219 -0.21 8.25 9.40
C LEU A 219 -0.61 9.66 8.98
N LEU A 220 -1.78 10.12 9.43
CA LEU A 220 -2.23 11.50 9.21
C LEU A 220 -1.58 12.49 10.20
N GLY A 221 -0.79 12.01 11.17
CA GLY A 221 -0.12 12.85 12.17
C GLY A 221 -1.05 13.35 13.29
N TYR A 222 -2.28 12.84 13.40
CA TYR A 222 -3.19 13.12 14.50
C TYR A 222 -2.84 12.34 15.78
N VAL A 223 -2.06 11.27 15.66
CA VAL A 223 -1.61 10.43 16.78
C VAL A 223 -0.09 10.24 16.68
N THR A 224 0.64 10.57 17.73
CA THR A 224 2.09 10.35 17.82
C THR A 224 2.42 9.24 18.80
N PHE A 225 3.48 8.48 18.55
CA PHE A 225 4.07 7.61 19.58
C PHE A 225 4.58 8.52 20.70
N MET A 226 3.96 8.44 21.89
CA MET A 226 4.52 8.98 23.13
C MET A 226 5.79 8.23 23.50
#